data_AF-Q9PUR3-F1
#
_entry.id   AF-Q9PUR3-F1
#
_cell.length_a   1.000
_cell.length_b   1.000
_cell.length_c   1.000
_cell.angle_alpha   90.00
_cell.angle_beta   90.00
_cell.angle_gamma   90.00
#
_symmetry.space_group_name_H-M   'P 1'
#
loop_
_entity.id
_entity.type
_entity.pdbx_description
1 polymer ?
#
loop_
_entity_poly.entity_id
_entity_poly.type
_entity_poly.pdbx_seq_one_letter_code
_entity_poly.pdbx_strand_id
1 'polypeptide(L)'
;AAFPHHHPAFYPYGQYQFGDPSRPKNATRESTSTLKAWLNEHRKNPYPTKGEKIMLAIITKMTLTQVSTWFANARRRLKKENKMTWAPRSRTDEEGNSYG
;
A
#
# COMPACT_ATOMS: atom_id res chain seq x y z
N ALA A 1 29.59 13.47 -42.81
CA ALA A 1 28.31 14.21 -42.78
C ALA A 1 27.35 13.46 -41.85
N ALA A 2 26.81 14.14 -40.84
CA ALA A 2 25.75 13.63 -39.98
C ALA A 2 24.42 14.25 -40.44
N PHE A 3 23.31 13.50 -40.44
CA PHE A 3 22.01 13.98 -39.97
C PHE A 3 21.15 12.80 -39.47
N PRO A 4 20.28 13.02 -38.46
CA PRO A 4 19.79 12.03 -37.52
C PRO A 4 18.42 11.44 -37.91
N HIS A 5 18.17 10.19 -37.54
CA HIS A 5 16.81 9.64 -37.55
C HIS A 5 16.20 9.76 -36.15
N HIS A 6 15.39 10.80 -35.99
CA HIS A 6 14.47 10.94 -34.87
C HIS A 6 13.35 9.93 -35.05
N HIS A 7 13.51 8.74 -34.47
CA HIS A 7 12.39 7.84 -34.27
C HIS A 7 11.52 8.42 -33.14
N PRO A 8 10.25 8.80 -33.37
CA PRO A 8 9.35 9.05 -32.27
C PRO A 8 9.15 7.70 -31.58
N ALA A 9 9.77 7.56 -30.41
CA ALA A 9 9.57 6.41 -29.55
C ALA A 9 8.09 6.31 -29.24
N PHE A 10 7.44 5.30 -29.81
CA PHE A 10 6.09 4.88 -29.48
C PHE A 10 6.15 4.30 -28.06
N TYR A 11 6.17 5.17 -27.05
CA TYR A 11 5.99 4.78 -25.66
C TYR A 11 4.50 4.48 -25.47
N PRO A 12 4.07 3.22 -25.29
CA PRO A 12 2.67 2.89 -25.03
C PRO A 12 2.19 3.41 -23.66
N TYR A 13 3.07 4.04 -22.88
CA TYR A 13 2.77 4.65 -21.57
C TYR A 13 2.36 6.13 -21.64
N GLY A 14 2.27 6.74 -22.83
CA GLY A 14 2.05 8.18 -23.00
C GLY A 14 0.60 8.69 -22.97
N GLN A 15 -0.41 7.85 -22.72
CA GLN A 15 -1.83 8.23 -22.87
C GLN A 15 -2.63 8.24 -21.55
N TYR A 16 -2.00 8.55 -20.42
CA TYR A 16 -2.78 9.04 -19.27
C TYR A 16 -2.88 10.56 -19.36
N GLN A 17 -3.98 11.01 -19.95
CA GLN A 17 -4.38 12.42 -20.00
C GLN A 17 -4.41 12.98 -18.57
N PHE A 18 -3.44 13.83 -18.24
CA PHE A 18 -3.44 14.62 -17.02
C PHE A 18 -4.64 15.57 -17.06
N GLY A 19 -5.74 15.18 -16.44
CA GLY A 19 -6.95 16.01 -16.40
C GLY A 19 -8.29 15.27 -16.32
N ASP A 20 -8.31 13.93 -16.42
CA ASP A 20 -9.57 13.19 -16.31
C ASP A 20 -10.23 13.45 -14.92
N PRO A 21 -11.44 14.04 -14.86
CA PRO A 21 -12.14 14.30 -13.60
C PRO A 21 -12.56 13.02 -12.86
N SER A 22 -12.46 11.86 -13.52
CA SER A 22 -12.60 10.52 -12.92
C SER A 22 -11.34 10.09 -12.17
N ARG A 23 -10.22 10.80 -12.33
CA ARG A 23 -9.01 10.54 -11.54
C ARG A 23 -9.28 10.93 -10.10
N PRO A 24 -9.24 9.99 -9.15
CA PRO A 24 -9.59 10.28 -7.78
C PRO A 24 -8.67 11.35 -7.21
N LYS A 25 -9.26 12.40 -6.62
CA LYS A 25 -8.52 13.45 -5.90
C LYS A 25 -7.65 12.79 -4.83
N ASN A 26 -6.41 13.28 -4.69
CA ASN A 26 -5.43 12.74 -3.76
C ASN A 26 -6.04 12.60 -2.35
N ALA A 27 -5.72 11.51 -1.66
CA ALA A 27 -6.22 11.28 -0.30
C ALA A 27 -5.87 12.46 0.61
N THR A 28 -6.84 12.97 1.35
CA THR A 28 -6.63 14.08 2.28
C THR A 28 -5.79 13.62 3.48
N ARG A 29 -5.09 14.55 4.12
CA ARG A 29 -4.29 14.26 5.31
C ARG A 29 -5.15 13.62 6.41
N GLU A 30 -6.38 14.09 6.57
CA GLU A 30 -7.36 13.57 7.52
C GLU A 30 -7.79 12.14 7.17
N SER A 31 -8.12 11.85 5.91
CA SER A 31 -8.53 10.51 5.51
C SER A 31 -7.40 9.48 5.67
N THR A 32 -6.14 9.88 5.43
CA THR A 32 -5.00 8.99 5.68
C THR A 32 -4.69 8.76 7.16
N SER A 33 -5.21 9.58 8.09
CA SER A 33 -4.99 9.40 9.52
C SER A 33 -5.63 8.10 10.02
N THR A 34 -6.89 7.85 9.63
CA THR A 34 -7.61 6.61 9.94
C THR A 34 -6.88 5.37 9.42
N LEU A 35 -6.36 5.42 8.18
CA LEU A 35 -5.62 4.31 7.58
C LEU A 35 -4.29 4.03 8.34
N LYS A 36 -3.62 5.08 8.80
CA LYS A 36 -2.40 4.96 9.61
C LYS A 36 -2.69 4.38 10.99
N ALA A 37 -3.78 4.80 11.63
CA ALA A 37 -4.21 4.27 12.92
C ALA A 37 -4.46 2.76 12.84
N TRP A 38 -5.27 2.33 11.86
CA TRP A 38 -5.53 0.90 11.62
C TRP A 38 -4.23 0.14 11.35
N LEU A 39 -3.34 0.69 10.53
CA LEU A 39 -2.04 0.07 10.23
C LEU A 39 -1.15 -0.08 11.48
N ASN A 40 -1.24 0.85 12.43
CA ASN A 40 -0.49 0.82 13.68
C ASN A 40 -1.05 -0.18 14.69
N GLU A 41 -2.36 -0.39 14.68
CA GLU A 41 -3.00 -1.45 15.46
C GLU A 41 -2.69 -2.84 14.86
N HIS A 42 -2.66 -2.95 13.54
CA HIS A 42 -2.46 -4.20 12.80
C HIS A 42 -1.02 -4.37 12.30
N ARG A 43 -0.02 -3.92 13.08
CA ARG A 43 1.41 -4.00 12.67
C ARG A 43 1.85 -5.43 12.45
N LYS A 44 1.36 -6.34 13.29
CA LYS A 44 1.54 -7.79 13.20
C LYS A 44 0.69 -8.47 12.15
N ASN A 45 -0.25 -7.80 11.47
CA ASN A 45 -0.97 -8.32 10.29
C ASN A 45 -1.60 -7.22 9.43
N PRO A 46 -0.82 -6.43 8.63
CA PRO A 46 -1.35 -5.24 7.96
C PRO A 46 -2.10 -5.59 6.66
N TYR A 47 -2.90 -6.65 6.71
CA TYR A 47 -3.77 -7.13 5.64
C TYR A 47 -5.21 -7.01 6.12
N PRO A 48 -5.89 -5.89 5.81
CA PRO A 48 -7.27 -5.70 6.23
C PRO A 48 -8.17 -6.73 5.55
N THR A 49 -9.09 -7.29 6.32
CA THR A 49 -10.15 -8.17 5.85
C THR A 49 -11.10 -7.45 4.89
N LYS A 50 -12.01 -8.19 4.24
CA LYS A 50 -13.01 -7.60 3.34
C LYS A 50 -13.89 -6.58 4.06
N GLY A 51 -14.32 -6.88 5.29
CA GLY A 51 -15.14 -5.98 6.11
C GLY A 51 -14.39 -4.70 6.49
N GLU A 52 -13.15 -4.83 6.97
CA GLU A 52 -12.33 -3.67 7.35
C GLU A 52 -12.02 -2.77 6.16
N LYS A 53 -11.74 -3.33 4.97
CA LYS A 53 -11.57 -2.51 3.77
C LYS A 53 -12.81 -1.69 3.44
N ILE A 54 -14.00 -2.26 3.61
CA ILE A 54 -15.28 -1.55 3.39
C ILE A 54 -15.45 -0.44 4.43
N MET A 55 -15.24 -0.72 5.70
CA MET A 55 -15.33 0.29 6.77
C MET A 55 -14.34 1.45 6.53
N LEU A 56 -13.08 1.13 6.20
CA LEU A 56 -12.06 2.13 5.90
C LEU A 56 -12.41 2.94 4.67
N ALA A 57 -12.93 2.33 3.61
CA ALA A 57 -13.39 3.04 2.41
C ALA A 57 -14.49 4.05 2.72
N ILE A 58 -15.47 3.67 3.55
CA ILE A 58 -16.56 4.56 3.99
C ILE A 58 -16.02 5.74 4.79
N ILE A 59 -15.22 5.48 5.84
CA ILE A 59 -14.71 6.53 6.73
C ILE A 59 -13.80 7.50 5.97
N THR A 60 -12.93 6.98 5.11
CA THR A 60 -11.95 7.79 4.38
C THR A 60 -12.52 8.44 3.12
N LYS A 61 -13.76 8.09 2.74
CA LYS A 61 -14.42 8.48 1.50
C LYS A 61 -13.58 8.11 0.27
N MET A 62 -12.91 6.96 0.33
CA MET A 62 -12.09 6.41 -0.75
C MET A 62 -12.76 5.17 -1.32
N THR A 63 -12.51 4.87 -2.58
CA THR A 63 -12.91 3.58 -3.16
C THR A 63 -12.09 2.44 -2.56
N LEU A 64 -12.65 1.23 -2.58
CA LEU A 64 -11.95 0.01 -2.13
C LEU A 64 -10.60 -0.19 -2.85
N THR A 65 -10.53 0.19 -4.13
CA THR A 65 -9.30 0.13 -4.94
C THR A 65 -8.24 1.08 -4.41
N GLN A 66 -8.62 2.32 -4.06
CA GLN A 66 -7.68 3.29 -3.48
C GLN A 66 -7.20 2.84 -2.09
N VAL A 67 -8.10 2.32 -1.24
CA VAL A 67 -7.72 1.74 0.06
C VAL A 67 -6.74 0.58 -0.14
N SER A 68 -7.03 -0.33 -1.06
CA SER A 68 -6.16 -1.48 -1.37
C SER A 68 -4.78 -1.05 -1.86
N THR A 69 -4.75 -0.05 -2.76
CA THR A 69 -3.50 0.52 -3.28
C THR A 69 -2.70 1.21 -2.19
N TRP A 70 -3.38 1.95 -1.30
CA TRP A 70 -2.76 2.61 -0.16
C TRP A 70 -2.08 1.60 0.77
N PHE A 71 -2.77 0.53 1.15
CA PHE A 71 -2.20 -0.53 2.00
C PHE A 71 -1.03 -1.25 1.34
N ALA A 72 -1.10 -1.50 0.02
CA ALA A 72 0.03 -2.07 -0.71
C ALA A 72 1.28 -1.18 -0.66
N ASN A 73 1.11 0.14 -0.80
CA ASN A 73 2.21 1.09 -0.69
C ASN A 73 2.72 1.21 0.76
N ALA A 74 1.81 1.32 1.72
CA ALA A 74 2.15 1.45 3.13
C ALA A 74 2.94 0.26 3.67
N ARG A 75 2.54 -0.98 3.33
CA ARG A 75 3.30 -2.19 3.68
C ARG A 75 4.70 -2.21 3.04
N ARG A 76 4.82 -1.77 1.78
CA ARG A 76 6.14 -1.67 1.10
C ARG A 76 7.07 -0.70 1.82
N ARG A 77 6.56 0.47 2.24
CA ARG A 77 7.32 1.45 3.04
C ARG A 77 7.74 0.87 4.39
N LEU A 78 6.82 0.15 5.04
CA LEU A 78 7.08 -0.48 6.33
C LEU A 78 8.24 -1.49 6.25
N LYS A 79 8.27 -2.30 5.18
CA LYS A 79 9.37 -3.23 4.89
C LYS A 79 10.70 -2.52 4.64
N LYS A 80 10.70 -1.40 3.91
CA LYS A 80 11.93 -0.64 3.58
C LYS A 80 12.55 0.05 4.80
N GLU A 81 11.72 0.55 5.73
CA GLU A 81 12.20 1.28 6.92
C GLU A 81 12.64 0.36 8.07
N ASN A 82 12.77 -0.96 7.86
CA ASN A 82 13.06 -1.97 8.89
C ASN A 82 12.09 -1.95 10.11
N LYS A 83 10.97 -1.24 9.98
CA LYS A 83 9.88 -1.14 10.97
C LYS A 83 8.90 -2.32 10.85
N MET A 84 9.22 -3.30 10.01
CA MET A 84 8.43 -4.50 9.71
C MET A 84 9.02 -5.67 10.50
N THR A 85 8.47 -5.99 11.68
CA THR A 85 8.93 -7.11 12.53
C THR A 85 8.37 -8.47 12.12
N TRP A 86 7.95 -8.60 10.87
CA TRP A 86 7.48 -9.86 10.32
C TRP A 86 8.66 -10.69 9.88
N ALA A 87 9.34 -11.28 10.86
CA ALA A 87 10.17 -12.43 10.58
C ALA A 87 9.29 -13.44 9.81
N PRO A 88 9.77 -14.05 8.70
CA PRO A 88 9.19 -15.33 8.30
C PRO A 88 9.27 -16.21 9.54
N ARG A 89 8.17 -16.90 9.91
CA ARG A 89 8.24 -17.87 11.00
C ARG A 89 9.37 -18.85 10.68
N SER A 90 10.56 -18.63 11.23
CA SER A 90 11.46 -19.73 11.48
C SER A 90 10.72 -20.60 12.48
N ARG A 91 10.64 -21.89 12.15
CA ARG A 91 10.18 -22.92 13.05
C ARG A 91 10.92 -22.80 14.40
N THR A 92 10.30 -23.35 15.43
CA THR A 92 10.77 -23.59 16.82
C THR A 92 10.68 -22.41 17.79
N ASP A 93 9.54 -22.31 18.46
CA ASP A 93 9.40 -21.73 19.81
C ASP A 93 8.66 -22.75 20.70
N GLU A 94 9.09 -24.02 20.64
CA GLU A 94 8.54 -25.13 21.46
C GLU A 94 9.59 -25.76 22.38
N GLU A 95 10.48 -24.99 23.01
CA GLU A 95 11.22 -25.54 24.16
C GLU A 95 11.53 -24.48 25.21
N GLY A 96 10.53 -24.26 26.06
CA GLY A 96 10.64 -23.40 27.23
C GLY A 96 9.52 -23.66 28.22
N ASN A 97 9.03 -24.91 28.31
CA ASN A 97 8.07 -25.31 29.34
C ASN A 97 8.79 -26.13 30.42
N SER A 98 9.23 -25.40 31.44
CA SER A 98 9.48 -25.86 32.81
C SER A 98 8.60 -27.03 33.23
N TYR A 99 9.22 -28.18 33.52
CA TYR A 99 8.85 -29.09 34.60
C TYR A 99 10.08 -29.92 35.00
N GLY A 100 10.52 -29.81 36.27
CA GLY A 100 11.50 -30.71 36.91
C GLY A 100 12.81 -30.05 37.31
#